data_AF-A0A7S2JFB5-F1
#
_entry.id   AF-A0A7S2JFB5-F1
#
_cell.length_a   1.000
_cell.length_b   1.000
_cell.length_c   1.000
_cell.angle_alpha   90.00
_cell.angle_beta   90.00
_cell.angle_gamma   90.00
#
_symmetry.space_group_name_H-M   'P 1'
#
loop_
_entity.id
_entity.type
_entity.pdbx_description
1 polymer ?
#
loop_
_entity_poly.entity_id
_entity_poly.type
_entity_poly.pdbx_seq_one_letter_code
_entity_poly.pdbx_strand_id
1 'polypeptide(L)'
;RILRWWRTRAAAAPLLPEPAQGSLPPSPPPSPPEDNGTWRSCFINLFGMAGYVLALVLSVELPILMQRSIQQSLSPTHRSAVLAASAFLTPFEEVFIFLEDTMLVRINYAMGARQVRLVNQLLNAGIGLGLLSGLLAALLASALTASLAVFTPLVAPGHTTGGGACSLIQPAEHIASAARAYFLLSAWQWPFVFVNKTLSGFFLGAGRG
;
A
#
# COMPACT_ATOMS: atom_id res chain seq x y z
N ARG A 1 -17.90 -20.82 -1.96
CA ARG A 1 -17.02 -21.93 -2.47
C ARG A 1 -15.53 -21.62 -2.30
N ILE A 2 -15.06 -20.38 -2.54
CA ILE A 2 -13.66 -19.97 -2.38
C ILE A 2 -13.13 -20.16 -0.92
N LEU A 3 -13.94 -19.90 0.10
CA LEU A 3 -13.55 -20.10 1.51
C LEU A 3 -13.29 -21.58 1.90
N ARG A 4 -13.89 -22.57 1.21
CA ARG A 4 -13.58 -24.00 1.45
C ARG A 4 -12.21 -24.38 0.89
N TRP A 5 -11.76 -23.71 -0.17
CA TRP A 5 -10.48 -23.99 -0.82
C TRP A 5 -9.28 -23.48 -0.01
N TRP A 6 -9.46 -22.39 0.74
CA TRP A 6 -8.44 -21.89 1.67
C TRP A 6 -8.31 -22.76 2.92
N ARG A 7 -9.43 -23.29 3.43
CA ARG A 7 -9.42 -24.14 4.64
C ARG A 7 -8.70 -25.49 4.41
N THR A 8 -8.71 -26.03 3.19
CA THR A 8 -7.98 -27.27 2.88
C THR A 8 -6.49 -27.07 2.62
N ARG A 9 -6.05 -25.89 2.19
CA ARG A 9 -4.61 -25.59 2.02
C ARG A 9 -3.91 -25.19 3.32
N ALA A 10 -4.62 -24.60 4.28
CA ALA A 10 -4.05 -24.33 5.60
C ALA A 10 -3.71 -25.62 6.39
N ALA A 11 -4.43 -26.72 6.13
CA ALA A 11 -4.19 -28.02 6.76
C ALA A 11 -3.06 -28.85 6.11
N ALA A 12 -2.55 -28.41 4.95
CA ALA A 12 -1.52 -29.12 4.19
C ALA A 12 -0.15 -28.40 4.25
N ALA A 13 0.08 -27.57 5.27
CA ALA A 13 1.43 -27.12 5.57
C ALA A 13 2.22 -28.33 6.11
N PRO A 14 3.23 -28.84 5.38
CA PRO A 14 4.04 -29.94 5.86
C PRO A 14 4.67 -29.52 7.20
N LEU A 15 4.41 -30.33 8.23
CA LEU A 15 5.09 -30.24 9.52
C LEU A 15 6.59 -30.30 9.21
N LEU A 16 7.26 -29.15 9.33
CA LEU A 16 8.71 -29.09 9.19
C LEU A 16 9.30 -30.05 10.23
N PRO A 17 10.19 -30.97 9.81
CA PRO A 17 10.80 -31.92 10.72
C PRO A 17 11.49 -31.17 11.86
N GLU A 18 11.26 -31.63 13.07
CA GLU A 18 11.87 -31.12 14.29
C GLU A 18 13.39 -31.11 14.10
N PRO A 19 14.07 -29.95 14.22
CA PRO A 19 15.52 -29.90 14.05
C PRO A 19 16.15 -30.79 15.12
N ALA A 20 16.85 -31.84 14.67
CA ALA A 20 17.61 -32.73 15.53
C ALA A 20 18.51 -31.90 16.46
N GLN A 21 18.37 -32.12 17.77
CA GLN A 21 19.20 -31.52 18.81
C GLN A 21 20.63 -32.07 18.70
N GLY A 22 21.37 -31.58 17.71
CA GLY A 22 22.81 -31.75 17.63
C GLY A 22 23.48 -30.94 18.73
N SER A 23 24.35 -31.59 19.50
CA SER A 23 25.18 -30.95 20.52
C SER A 23 25.89 -29.73 19.95
N LEU A 24 25.61 -28.57 20.56
CA LEU A 24 26.19 -27.29 20.16
C LEU A 24 27.72 -27.37 20.27
N PRO A 25 28.47 -26.93 19.24
CA PRO A 25 29.91 -26.76 19.35
C PRO A 25 30.24 -25.75 20.45
N PRO A 26 31.41 -25.88 21.11
CA PRO A 26 31.84 -24.96 22.15
C PRO A 26 31.85 -23.52 21.65
N SER A 27 31.29 -22.62 22.44
CA SER A 27 31.19 -21.20 22.09
C SER A 27 32.57 -20.60 21.85
N PRO A 28 32.77 -19.85 20.75
CA PRO A 28 34.00 -19.12 20.54
C PRO A 28 34.18 -18.06 21.64
N PRO A 29 35.44 -17.73 22.00
CA PRO A 29 35.71 -16.70 23.00
C PRO A 29 35.13 -15.34 22.56
N PRO A 30 34.66 -14.52 23.52
CA PRO A 30 34.07 -13.22 23.21
C PRO A 30 35.11 -12.34 22.51
N SER A 31 34.75 -11.84 21.32
CA SER A 31 35.57 -10.86 20.61
C SER A 31 35.63 -9.56 21.41
N PRO A 32 36.78 -8.86 21.41
CA PRO A 32 36.93 -7.59 22.13
C PRO A 32 35.91 -6.55 21.60
N PRO A 33 35.41 -5.64 22.47
CA PRO A 33 34.49 -4.59 22.06
C PRO A 33 35.16 -3.65 21.05
N GLU A 34 34.61 -3.60 19.84
CA GLU A 34 35.07 -2.72 18.77
C GLU A 34 34.45 -1.32 18.97
N ASP A 35 35.10 -0.46 19.76
CA ASP A 35 34.55 0.81 20.27
C ASP A 35 34.54 2.00 19.27
N ASN A 36 34.90 1.80 17.99
CA ASN A 36 35.25 2.92 17.10
C ASN A 36 34.11 3.46 16.21
N GLY A 37 32.84 3.09 16.47
CA GLY A 37 31.71 3.44 15.59
C GLY A 37 30.43 3.97 16.25
N THR A 38 30.38 4.08 17.58
CA THR A 38 29.15 4.31 18.35
C THR A 38 28.44 5.62 18.00
N TRP A 39 29.17 6.73 17.79
CA TRP A 39 28.54 8.02 17.48
C TRP A 39 27.94 8.10 16.08
N ARG A 40 28.63 7.55 15.06
CA ARG A 40 28.10 7.47 13.68
C ARG A 40 26.85 6.60 13.61
N SER A 41 26.86 5.44 14.27
CA SER A 41 25.69 4.56 14.35
C SER A 41 24.53 5.21 15.11
N CYS A 42 24.82 5.97 16.17
CA CYS A 42 23.81 6.73 16.90
C CYS A 42 23.18 7.82 16.02
N PHE A 43 23.99 8.59 15.28
CA PHE A 43 23.51 9.61 14.35
C PHE A 43 22.67 9.03 13.21
N ILE A 44 23.11 7.93 12.61
CA ILE A 44 22.38 7.25 11.53
C ILE A 44 21.04 6.72 12.05
N ASN A 45 21.02 6.11 13.23
CA ASN A 45 19.76 5.64 13.84
C ASN A 45 18.83 6.80 14.21
N LEU A 46 19.36 7.91 14.72
CA LEU A 46 18.57 9.10 15.06
C LEU A 46 17.93 9.71 13.81
N PHE A 47 18.71 9.92 12.75
CA PHE A 47 18.19 10.44 11.47
C PHE A 47 17.22 9.47 10.81
N GLY A 48 17.50 8.15 10.87
CA GLY A 48 16.60 7.12 10.37
C GLY A 48 15.25 7.15 11.08
N MET A 49 15.25 7.20 12.41
CA MET A 49 14.02 7.30 13.21
C MET A 49 13.27 8.61 12.99
N ALA A 50 13.97 9.75 12.98
CA ALA A 50 13.34 11.04 12.72
C ALA A 50 12.73 11.10 11.32
N GLY A 51 13.45 10.59 10.30
CA GLY A 51 12.97 10.49 8.93
C GLY A 51 11.75 9.57 8.81
N TYR A 52 11.75 8.43 9.50
CA TYR A 52 10.61 7.51 9.53
C TYR A 52 9.38 8.15 10.18
N VAL A 53 9.54 8.81 11.33
CA VAL A 53 8.43 9.52 12.00
C VAL A 53 7.88 10.64 11.12
N LEU A 54 8.76 11.42 10.47
CA LEU A 54 8.34 12.45 9.53
C LEU A 54 7.58 11.86 8.34
N ALA A 55 8.05 10.74 7.78
CA ALA A 55 7.37 10.04 6.69
C ALA A 55 5.97 9.56 7.10
N LEU A 56 5.81 9.03 8.32
CA LEU A 56 4.50 8.65 8.86
C LEU A 56 3.57 9.86 8.99
N VAL A 57 4.04 10.96 9.58
CA VAL A 57 3.24 12.19 9.71
C VAL A 57 2.81 12.71 8.34
N LEU A 58 3.74 12.80 7.39
CA LEU A 58 3.44 13.26 6.02
C LEU A 58 2.46 12.32 5.30
N SER A 59 2.56 11.00 5.53
CA SER A 59 1.65 10.04 4.91
C SER A 59 0.19 10.21 5.36
N VAL A 60 -0.04 10.79 6.54
CA VAL A 60 -1.38 11.06 7.08
C VAL A 60 -1.83 12.49 6.75
N GLU A 61 -0.94 13.48 6.85
CA GLU A 61 -1.26 14.89 6.61
C GLU A 61 -1.49 15.20 5.12
N LEU A 62 -0.74 14.59 4.20
CA LEU A 62 -0.87 14.85 2.76
C LEU A 62 -2.28 14.55 2.23
N PRO A 63 -2.91 13.39 2.50
CA PRO A 63 -4.30 13.13 2.12
C PRO A 63 -5.28 14.15 2.67
N ILE A 64 -5.09 14.60 3.93
CA ILE A 64 -5.96 15.57 4.59
C ILE A 64 -5.86 16.94 3.91
N LEU A 65 -4.65 17.42 3.66
CA LEU A 65 -4.40 18.68 2.97
C LEU A 65 -4.94 18.64 1.54
N MET A 66 -4.77 17.52 0.85
CA MET A 66 -5.29 17.33 -0.51
C MET A 66 -6.83 17.38 -0.53
N GLN A 67 -7.51 16.72 0.40
CA GLN A 67 -8.97 16.78 0.50
C GLN A 67 -9.47 18.20 0.77
N ARG A 68 -8.81 18.95 1.67
CA ARG A 68 -9.15 20.36 1.93
C ARG A 68 -8.96 21.23 0.70
N SER A 69 -7.85 21.05 -0.02
CA SER A 69 -7.58 21.77 -1.27
C SER A 69 -8.67 21.51 -2.32
N ILE A 70 -9.08 20.25 -2.48
CA ILE A 70 -10.18 19.86 -3.38
C ILE A 70 -11.49 20.56 -2.99
N GLN A 71 -11.78 20.63 -1.69
CA GLN A 71 -12.97 21.28 -1.15
C GLN A 71 -12.94 22.82 -1.24
N GLN A 72 -11.78 23.45 -1.40
CA GLN A 72 -11.69 24.91 -1.55
C GLN A 72 -11.60 25.34 -3.01
N SER A 73 -10.95 24.56 -3.86
CA SER A 73 -10.63 24.96 -5.24
C SER A 73 -11.62 24.46 -6.29
N LEU A 74 -12.33 23.34 -6.06
CA LEU A 74 -13.22 22.78 -7.09
C LEU A 74 -14.67 23.26 -6.94
N SER A 75 -15.34 23.47 -8.07
CA SER A 75 -16.79 23.68 -8.11
C SER A 75 -17.54 22.42 -7.64
N PRO A 76 -18.80 22.54 -7.16
CA PRO A 76 -19.59 21.40 -6.71
C PRO A 76 -19.68 20.27 -7.76
N THR A 77 -19.76 20.62 -9.04
CA THR A 77 -19.82 19.68 -10.17
C THR A 77 -18.53 18.89 -10.35
N HIS A 78 -17.36 19.51 -10.18
CA HIS A 78 -16.11 18.76 -10.25
C HIS A 78 -15.88 17.90 -9.01
N ARG A 79 -16.36 18.32 -7.83
CA ARG A 79 -16.27 17.50 -6.61
C ARG A 79 -17.05 16.20 -6.73
N SER A 80 -18.26 16.23 -7.29
CA SER A 80 -19.05 15.00 -7.49
C SER A 80 -18.35 14.03 -8.45
N ALA A 81 -17.69 14.54 -9.49
CA ALA A 81 -16.89 13.74 -10.41
C ALA A 81 -15.66 13.11 -9.75
N VAL A 82 -14.91 13.86 -8.95
CA VAL A 82 -13.79 13.33 -8.16
C VAL A 82 -14.27 12.27 -7.17
N LEU A 83 -15.42 12.49 -6.52
CA LEU A 83 -16.04 11.50 -5.63
C LEU A 83 -16.44 10.22 -6.36
N ALA A 84 -17.09 10.33 -7.53
CA ALA A 84 -17.43 9.17 -8.36
C ALA A 84 -16.18 8.40 -8.80
N ALA A 85 -15.13 9.11 -9.23
CA ALA A 85 -13.84 8.52 -9.56
C ALA A 85 -13.21 7.80 -8.36
N SER A 86 -13.29 8.39 -7.16
CA SER A 86 -12.77 7.77 -5.94
C SER A 86 -13.54 6.53 -5.53
N ALA A 87 -14.87 6.52 -5.69
CA ALA A 87 -15.70 5.35 -5.40
C ALA A 87 -15.36 4.15 -6.30
N PHE A 88 -14.94 4.40 -7.55
CA PHE A 88 -14.46 3.35 -8.45
C PHE A 88 -13.12 2.76 -8.02
N LEU A 89 -12.27 3.57 -7.37
CA LEU A 89 -10.95 3.15 -6.88
C LEU A 89 -11.03 2.36 -5.57
N THR A 90 -12.04 2.63 -4.73
CA THR A 90 -12.26 1.96 -3.43
C THR A 90 -12.13 0.43 -3.45
N PRO A 91 -12.75 -0.33 -4.37
CA PRO A 91 -12.60 -1.79 -4.38
C PRO A 91 -11.16 -2.26 -4.63
N PHE A 92 -10.37 -1.50 -5.39
CA PHE A 92 -8.95 -1.82 -5.56
C PHE A 92 -8.17 -1.61 -4.27
N GLU A 93 -8.47 -0.51 -3.56
CA GLU A 93 -7.86 -0.21 -2.26
C GLU A 93 -8.21 -1.28 -1.22
N GLU A 94 -9.45 -1.76 -1.18
CA GLU A 94 -9.86 -2.86 -0.30
C GLU A 94 -9.08 -4.15 -0.56
N VAL A 95 -8.82 -4.49 -1.83
CA VAL A 95 -7.99 -5.65 -2.19
C VAL A 95 -6.55 -5.47 -1.72
N PHE A 96 -5.98 -4.27 -1.87
CA PHE A 96 -4.62 -3.97 -1.38
C PHE A 96 -4.54 -4.04 0.14
N ILE A 97 -5.53 -3.48 0.85
CA ILE A 97 -5.64 -3.55 2.31
C ILE A 97 -5.72 -5.00 2.78
N PHE A 98 -6.51 -5.83 2.09
CA PHE A 98 -6.61 -7.26 2.41
C PHE A 98 -5.28 -8.01 2.23
N LEU A 99 -4.58 -7.75 1.12
CA LEU A 99 -3.27 -8.34 0.86
C LEU A 99 -2.22 -7.90 1.89
N GLU A 100 -2.25 -6.62 2.25
CA GLU A 100 -1.40 -6.02 3.26
C GLU A 100 -1.59 -6.67 4.63
N ASP A 101 -2.83 -6.74 5.12
CA ASP A 101 -3.16 -7.33 6.43
C ASP A 101 -2.71 -8.80 6.50
N THR A 102 -2.94 -9.55 5.42
CA THR A 102 -2.49 -10.95 5.31
C THR A 102 -0.97 -11.09 5.42
N MET A 103 -0.20 -10.18 4.80
CA MET A 103 1.26 -10.20 4.88
C MET A 103 1.76 -9.78 6.26
N LEU A 104 1.15 -8.75 6.85
CA LEU A 104 1.52 -8.24 8.17
C LEU A 104 1.33 -9.31 9.24
N VAL A 105 0.21 -10.04 9.22
CA VAL A 105 -0.03 -11.18 10.13
C VAL A 105 1.05 -12.25 10.02
N ARG A 106 1.47 -12.60 8.80
CA ARG A 106 2.51 -13.63 8.58
C ARG A 106 3.90 -13.16 9.02
N ILE A 107 4.22 -11.89 8.77
CA ILE A 107 5.47 -11.28 9.23
C ILE A 107 5.51 -11.26 10.76
N ASN A 108 4.43 -10.81 11.42
CA ASN A 108 4.32 -10.82 12.88
C ASN A 108 4.45 -12.22 13.49
N TYR A 109 3.79 -13.21 12.89
CA TYR A 109 3.92 -14.60 13.32
C TYR A 109 5.36 -15.11 13.21
N ALA A 110 6.02 -14.86 12.08
CA ALA A 110 7.40 -15.26 11.83
C ALA A 110 8.41 -14.59 12.78
N MET A 111 8.18 -13.31 13.09
CA MET A 111 8.95 -12.57 14.08
C MET A 111 8.77 -13.15 15.48
N GLY A 112 7.52 -13.47 15.88
CA GLY A 112 7.24 -14.12 17.16
C GLY A 112 7.92 -15.49 17.30
N ALA A 113 8.03 -16.24 16.19
CA ALA A 113 8.76 -17.51 16.13
C ALA A 113 10.29 -17.36 16.03
N ARG A 114 10.83 -16.12 16.03
CA ARG A 114 12.26 -15.79 15.85
C ARG A 114 12.89 -16.36 14.58
N GLN A 115 12.10 -16.59 13.53
CA GLN A 115 12.58 -17.14 12.26
C GLN A 115 13.02 -16.03 11.30
N VAL A 116 14.17 -15.42 11.56
CA VAL A 116 14.66 -14.22 10.82
C VAL A 116 14.77 -14.44 9.30
N ARG A 117 15.17 -15.64 8.87
CA ARG A 117 15.26 -15.97 7.43
C ARG A 117 13.89 -15.90 6.74
N LEU A 118 12.86 -16.42 7.41
CA LEU A 118 11.50 -16.44 6.90
C LEU A 118 10.92 -15.01 6.87
N VAL A 119 11.21 -14.19 7.90
CA VAL A 119 10.86 -12.76 7.92
C VAL A 119 11.45 -12.03 6.71
N ASN A 120 12.74 -12.21 6.42
CA ASN A 120 13.38 -11.56 5.26
C ASN A 120 12.77 -12.01 3.92
N GLN A 121 12.46 -13.30 3.78
CA GLN A 121 11.77 -13.80 2.58
C GLN A 121 10.37 -13.21 2.43
N LEU A 122 9.60 -13.14 3.51
CA LEU A 122 8.27 -12.52 3.51
C LEU A 122 8.31 -11.02 3.25
N LEU A 123 9.31 -10.31 3.78
CA LEU A 123 9.49 -8.88 3.55
C LEU A 123 9.77 -8.61 2.07
N ASN A 124 10.73 -9.32 1.48
CA ASN A 124 11.06 -9.18 0.05
C ASN A 124 9.89 -9.61 -0.85
N ALA A 125 9.18 -10.68 -0.48
CA ALA A 125 7.98 -11.10 -1.20
C ALA A 125 6.85 -10.07 -1.09
N GLY A 126 6.65 -9.45 0.08
CA GLY A 126 5.66 -8.40 0.30
C GLY A 126 5.96 -7.16 -0.52
N ILE A 127 7.20 -6.67 -0.51
CA ILE A 127 7.64 -5.53 -1.32
C ILE A 127 7.48 -5.85 -2.82
N GLY A 128 7.94 -7.02 -3.26
CA GLY A 128 7.83 -7.44 -4.67
C GLY A 128 6.38 -7.59 -5.14
N LEU A 129 5.53 -8.23 -4.34
CA LEU A 129 4.11 -8.40 -4.65
C LEU A 129 3.38 -7.04 -4.66
N GLY A 130 3.68 -6.17 -3.69
CA GLY A 130 3.12 -4.83 -3.58
C GLY A 130 3.45 -3.94 -4.77
N LEU A 131 4.72 -3.91 -5.16
CA LEU A 131 5.16 -3.16 -6.34
C LEU A 131 4.54 -3.71 -7.62
N LEU A 132 4.56 -5.03 -7.81
CA LEU A 132 4.01 -5.64 -9.03
C LEU A 132 2.50 -5.41 -9.14
N SER A 133 1.74 -5.68 -8.07
CA SER A 133 0.29 -5.53 -8.07
C SER A 133 -0.14 -4.06 -8.14
N GLY A 134 0.55 -3.16 -7.43
CA GLY A 134 0.34 -1.72 -7.53
C GLY A 134 0.63 -1.20 -8.94
N LEU A 135 1.72 -1.65 -9.57
CA LEU A 135 2.07 -1.24 -10.93
C LEU A 135 1.04 -1.73 -11.94
N LEU A 136 0.59 -2.99 -11.83
CA LEU A 136 -0.46 -3.54 -12.69
C LEU A 136 -1.77 -2.75 -12.54
N ALA A 137 -2.14 -2.38 -11.32
CA ALA A 137 -3.33 -1.59 -11.06
C ALA A 137 -3.20 -0.15 -11.60
N ALA A 138 -2.02 0.48 -11.44
CA ALA A 138 -1.73 1.80 -12.00
C ALA A 138 -1.74 1.80 -13.55
N LEU A 139 -1.22 0.74 -14.16
CA LEU A 139 -1.27 0.54 -15.62
C LEU A 139 -2.70 0.31 -16.10
N LEU A 140 -3.50 -0.48 -15.37
CA LEU A 140 -4.91 -0.68 -15.69
C LEU A 140 -5.70 0.63 -15.59
N ALA A 141 -5.49 1.40 -14.53
CA ALA A 141 -6.07 2.74 -14.38
C ALA A 141 -5.64 3.68 -15.51
N SER A 142 -4.35 3.64 -15.89
CA SER A 142 -3.83 4.41 -17.01
C SER A 142 -4.48 4.01 -18.34
N ALA A 143 -4.68 2.71 -18.59
CA ALA A 143 -5.38 2.20 -19.76
C ALA A 143 -6.85 2.62 -19.79
N LEU A 144 -7.56 2.57 -18.66
CA LEU A 144 -8.95 3.04 -18.55
C LEU A 144 -9.09 4.52 -18.87
N THR A 145 -8.14 5.36 -18.41
CA THR A 145 -8.16 6.79 -18.70
C THR A 145 -7.68 7.15 -20.11
N ALA A 146 -7.04 6.24 -20.84
CA ALA A 146 -6.55 6.50 -22.19
C ALA A 146 -7.71 6.77 -23.16
N SER A 147 -8.87 6.12 -22.95
CA SER A 147 -10.08 6.35 -23.74
C SER A 147 -11.06 7.22 -22.96
N LEU A 148 -11.25 8.47 -23.42
CA LEU A 148 -12.25 9.37 -22.85
C LEU A 148 -13.67 8.78 -22.95
N ALA A 149 -13.94 7.98 -23.99
CA ALA A 149 -15.23 7.32 -24.20
C ALA A 149 -15.55 6.28 -23.10
N VAL A 150 -14.54 5.63 -22.54
CA VAL A 150 -14.71 4.66 -21.44
C VAL A 150 -14.71 5.37 -20.09
N PHE A 151 -13.87 6.39 -19.93
CA PHE A 151 -13.71 7.10 -18.66
C PHE A 151 -14.89 8.02 -18.33
N THR A 152 -15.45 8.71 -19.31
CA THR A 152 -16.56 9.65 -19.14
C THR A 152 -17.80 9.03 -18.48
N PRO A 153 -18.34 7.87 -18.94
CA PRO A 153 -19.49 7.26 -18.28
C PRO A 153 -19.17 6.74 -16.87
N LEU A 154 -17.89 6.47 -16.56
CA LEU A 154 -17.44 6.02 -15.25
C LEU A 154 -17.51 7.14 -14.21
N VAL A 155 -17.14 8.35 -14.61
CA VAL A 155 -17.02 9.53 -13.72
C VAL A 155 -18.29 10.37 -13.68
N ALA A 156 -19.06 10.38 -14.78
CA ALA A 156 -20.31 11.12 -14.90
C ALA A 156 -21.46 10.21 -15.37
N PRO A 157 -21.84 9.20 -14.57
CA PRO A 157 -22.97 8.33 -14.90
C PRO A 157 -24.26 9.16 -14.97
N GLY A 158 -24.87 9.23 -16.15
CA GLY A 158 -26.13 9.96 -16.37
C GLY A 158 -26.05 11.18 -17.28
N HIS A 159 -24.86 11.62 -17.69
CA HIS A 159 -24.75 12.73 -18.65
C HIS A 159 -25.28 12.37 -20.05
N THR A 160 -25.30 11.07 -20.40
CA THR A 160 -25.76 10.58 -21.70
C THR A 160 -27.28 10.34 -21.77
N THR A 161 -27.96 10.21 -20.63
CA THR A 161 -29.41 9.91 -20.57
C THR A 161 -30.28 11.13 -20.24
N GLY A 162 -29.71 12.24 -19.77
CA GLY A 162 -30.43 13.45 -19.34
C GLY A 162 -30.50 14.58 -20.38
N GLY A 163 -30.75 14.28 -21.65
CA GLY A 163 -30.76 15.21 -22.79
C GLY A 163 -31.87 16.28 -22.82
N GLY A 164 -32.22 16.90 -21.69
CA GLY A 164 -33.27 17.92 -21.60
C GLY A 164 -32.76 19.27 -21.10
N ALA A 165 -32.44 20.17 -22.03
CA ALA A 165 -32.54 21.65 -21.95
C ALA A 165 -31.92 22.44 -20.77
N CYS A 166 -31.27 21.83 -19.78
CA CYS A 166 -30.59 22.55 -18.72
C CYS A 166 -29.14 22.90 -19.13
N SER A 167 -28.93 24.08 -19.72
CA SER A 167 -27.60 24.57 -20.12
C SER A 167 -26.66 24.92 -18.95
N LEU A 168 -27.07 24.62 -17.71
CA LEU A 168 -26.30 24.92 -16.50
C LEU A 168 -25.24 23.86 -16.18
N ILE A 169 -25.31 22.68 -16.83
CA ILE A 169 -24.37 21.58 -16.61
C ILE A 169 -23.26 21.67 -17.67
N GLN A 170 -22.01 21.79 -17.21
CA GLN A 170 -20.85 21.79 -18.11
C GLN A 170 -20.77 20.49 -18.92
N PRO A 171 -20.17 20.52 -20.13
CA PRO A 171 -19.96 19.33 -20.94
C PRO A 171 -19.19 18.25 -20.15
N ALA A 172 -19.61 16.99 -20.21
CA ALA A 172 -18.95 15.91 -19.47
C ALA A 172 -17.47 15.73 -19.82
N GLU A 173 -17.03 16.15 -21.01
CA GLU A 173 -15.62 16.13 -21.40
C GLU A 173 -14.75 17.00 -20.50
N HIS A 174 -15.25 18.19 -20.10
CA HIS A 174 -14.56 19.07 -19.16
C HIS A 174 -14.49 18.48 -17.75
N ILE A 175 -15.54 17.78 -17.34
CA ILE A 175 -15.61 17.12 -16.03
C ILE A 175 -14.64 15.92 -16.00
N ALA A 176 -14.65 15.09 -17.03
CA ALA A 176 -13.80 13.92 -17.16
C ALA A 176 -12.32 14.31 -17.26
N SER A 177 -11.97 15.32 -18.04
CA SER A 177 -10.59 15.81 -18.14
C SER A 177 -10.05 16.34 -16.81
N ALA A 178 -10.87 17.03 -16.02
CA ALA A 178 -10.49 17.49 -14.67
C ALA A 178 -10.27 16.30 -13.69
N ALA A 179 -11.14 15.29 -13.72
CA ALA A 179 -11.03 14.12 -12.84
C ALA A 179 -9.90 13.16 -13.24
N ARG A 180 -9.46 13.16 -14.50
CA ARG A 180 -8.45 12.26 -15.03
C ARG A 180 -7.10 12.38 -14.32
N ALA A 181 -6.63 13.61 -14.09
CA ALA A 181 -5.36 13.84 -13.43
C ALA A 181 -5.37 13.31 -11.99
N TYR A 182 -6.46 13.56 -11.26
CA TYR A 182 -6.67 13.02 -9.92
C TYR A 182 -6.66 11.48 -9.94
N PHE A 183 -7.43 10.86 -10.82
CA PHE A 183 -7.53 9.41 -10.91
C PHE A 183 -6.18 8.74 -11.21
N LEU A 184 -5.40 9.31 -12.12
CA LEU A 184 -4.05 8.82 -12.44
C LEU A 184 -3.11 8.97 -11.24
N LEU A 185 -3.06 10.14 -10.62
CA LEU A 185 -2.20 10.38 -9.45
C LEU A 185 -2.56 9.43 -8.30
N SER A 186 -3.84 9.23 -8.04
CA SER A 186 -4.32 8.29 -7.02
C SER A 186 -3.96 6.85 -7.35
N ALA A 187 -4.01 6.42 -8.61
CA ALA A 187 -3.64 5.06 -8.98
C ALA A 187 -2.12 4.83 -8.88
N TRP A 188 -1.31 5.82 -9.28
CA TRP A 188 0.15 5.72 -9.25
C TRP A 188 0.75 5.78 -7.85
N GLN A 189 -0.01 6.21 -6.83
CA GLN A 189 0.45 6.19 -5.44
C GLN A 189 0.43 4.77 -4.83
N TRP A 190 -0.41 3.86 -5.35
CA TRP A 190 -0.65 2.55 -4.74
C TRP A 190 0.59 1.66 -4.55
N PRO A 191 1.54 1.55 -5.51
CA PRO A 191 2.75 0.77 -5.32
C PRO A 191 3.54 1.24 -4.09
N PHE A 192 3.63 2.55 -3.90
CA PHE A 192 4.42 3.15 -2.81
C PHE A 192 3.72 3.00 -1.47
N VAL A 193 2.40 3.15 -1.43
CA VAL A 193 1.61 2.95 -0.21
C VAL A 193 1.80 1.53 0.32
N PHE A 194 1.75 0.52 -0.55
CA PHE A 194 1.91 -0.88 -0.13
C PHE A 194 3.31 -1.15 0.46
N VAL A 195 4.36 -0.66 -0.19
CA VAL A 195 5.74 -0.81 0.31
C VAL A 195 5.90 -0.11 1.65
N ASN A 196 5.41 1.12 1.76
CA ASN A 196 5.50 1.91 3.00
C ASN A 196 4.87 1.17 4.18
N LYS A 197 3.69 0.58 3.99
CA LYS A 197 2.98 -0.15 5.04
C LYS A 197 3.65 -1.48 5.39
N THR A 198 4.16 -2.21 4.39
CA THR A 198 4.93 -3.45 4.62
C THR A 198 6.18 -3.18 5.46
N LEU A 199 6.93 -2.11 5.15
CA LEU A 199 8.08 -1.67 5.92
C LEU A 199 7.69 -1.23 7.33
N SER A 200 6.60 -0.46 7.46
CA SER A 200 6.10 0.00 8.76
C SER A 200 5.74 -1.17 9.67
N GLY A 201 5.08 -2.21 9.15
CA GLY A 201 4.78 -3.44 9.88
C GLY A 201 6.04 -4.17 10.36
N PHE A 202 7.06 -4.25 9.50
CA PHE A 202 8.36 -4.84 9.88
C PHE A 202 9.05 -4.05 11.01
N PHE A 203 9.13 -2.72 10.91
CA PHE A 203 9.77 -1.89 11.94
C PHE A 203 9.04 -1.96 13.28
N LEU A 204 7.70 -1.98 13.27
CA LEU A 204 6.91 -2.13 14.49
C LEU A 204 7.12 -3.49 15.18
N GLY A 205 7.36 -4.54 14.40
CA GLY A 205 7.62 -5.87 14.95
C GLY A 205 9.05 -6.09 15.41
N ALA A 206 10.03 -5.47 14.76
CA ALA A 206 11.45 -5.58 15.13
C ALA A 206 11.77 -4.98 16.51
N GLY A 207 11.03 -3.97 16.96
CA GLY A 207 11.25 -3.28 18.24
C GLY A 207 10.92 -4.10 19.51
N ARG A 208 10.37 -5.31 19.38
CA ARG A 208 9.99 -6.20 20.51
C ARG A 208 10.91 -7.42 20.67
N GLY A 209 11.99 -7.51 19.91
CA GLY A 209 12.94 -8.64 19.89
C GLY A 209 14.13 -8.47 20.81
#